data_AF-A0A3A5IYV1-F1
#
_entry.id   AF-A0A3A5IYV1-F1
#
_cell.length_a   1.000
_cell.length_b   1.000
_cell.length_c   1.000
_cell.angle_alpha   90.00
_cell.angle_beta   90.00
_cell.angle_gamma   90.00
#
_symmetry.space_group_name_H-M   'P 1'
#
loop_
_entity.id
_entity.type
_entity.pdbx_description
1 polymer ?
#
loop_
_entity_poly.entity_id
_entity_poly.type
_entity_poly.pdbx_seq_one_letter_code
_entity_poly.pdbx_strand_id
1 'polypeptide(L)' 'MDVNDWESLHRDEKRGYEVLGRQQGLGWEVEVRFDGAIEPKRDSKSAADRTEAIKVGQEIALATL' A
#
# COMPACT_ATOMS: atom_id res chain seq x y z
N MET A 1 -18.26 13.54 3.67
CA MET A 1 -16.98 13.29 4.36
C MET A 1 -16.36 12.11 3.66
N ASP A 2 -15.43 12.38 2.75
CA ASP A 2 -14.72 11.35 1.99
C ASP A 2 -13.72 10.65 2.90
N VAL A 3 -14.15 9.54 3.51
CA VAL A 3 -13.36 8.72 4.43
C VAL A 3 -12.48 7.73 3.65
N ASN A 4 -11.73 8.24 2.67
CA ASN A 4 -10.63 7.49 2.09
C ASN A 4 -9.35 7.94 2.82
N ASP A 5 -9.15 7.48 4.05
CA ASP A 5 -7.92 7.72 4.85
C ASP A 5 -6.69 6.97 4.30
N TRP A 6 -6.64 6.74 2.98
CA TRP A 6 -5.50 6.12 2.33
C TRP A 6 -4.51 7.22 1.96
N GLU A 7 -3.37 7.27 2.65
CA GLU A 7 -2.26 8.15 2.34
C GLU A 7 -1.24 7.44 1.43
N SER A 8 -0.67 8.18 0.47
CA SER A 8 0.44 7.67 -0.33
C SER A 8 1.70 7.58 0.54
N LEU A 9 2.20 6.36 0.73
CA LEU A 9 3.40 6.10 1.53
C LEU A 9 4.66 6.10 0.66
N HIS A 10 4.56 5.51 -0.53
CA HIS A 10 5.67 5.37 -1.47
C HIS A 10 5.15 5.18 -2.88
N ARG A 11 5.80 5.79 -3.87
CA ARG A 11 5.49 5.59 -5.29
C ARG A 11 6.76 5.26 -6.07
N ASP A 12 6.68 4.24 -6.91
CA ASP A 12 7.74 3.84 -7.83
C ASP A 12 7.23 4.00 -9.27
N GLU A 13 7.58 5.14 -9.89
CA GLU A 13 7.21 5.43 -11.28
C GLU A 13 7.93 4.53 -12.30
N LYS A 14 9.08 3.93 -11.93
CA LYS A 14 9.82 3.05 -12.84
C LYS A 14 9.17 1.68 -12.96
N ARG A 15 8.63 1.18 -11.85
CA ARG A 15 7.92 -0.10 -11.78
C ARG A 15 6.41 0.04 -11.95
N GLY A 16 5.89 1.28 -11.92
CA GLY A 16 4.49 1.58 -12.17
C GLY A 16 3.57 1.18 -11.04
N TYR A 17 3.95 1.42 -9.78
CA TYR A 17 3.09 1.15 -8.62
C TYR A 17 3.17 2.24 -7.55
N GLU A 18 2.12 2.31 -6.75
CA GLU A 18 1.99 3.16 -5.57
C GLU A 18 1.55 2.33 -4.36
N VAL A 19 2.28 2.49 -3.26
CA VAL A 19 1.95 1.95 -1.95
C VAL A 19 1.18 3.01 -1.17
N LEU A 20 -0.04 2.66 -0.81
CA LEU A 20 -0.94 3.41 0.03
C LEU A 20 -1.01 2.75 1.40
N GLY A 21 -1.13 3.58 2.43
CA GLY A 21 -1.27 3.16 3.81
C GLY A 21 -2.49 3.80 4.43
N ARG A 22 -3.15 3.08 5.32
CA ARG A 22 -4.21 3.65 6.16
C ARG A 22 -3.98 3.23 7.60
N GLN A 23 -3.86 4.19 8.50
CA GLN A 23 -3.76 3.88 9.92
C GLN A 23 -5.13 3.38 10.42
N GLN A 24 -5.18 2.15 10.94
CA GLN A 24 -6.36 1.54 11.51
C GLN A 24 -6.04 0.93 12.89
N GLY A 25 -6.60 1.52 13.94
CA GLY A 25 -6.35 1.08 15.32
C GLY A 25 -4.88 1.24 15.71
N LEU A 26 -4.21 0.11 16.01
CA LEU A 26 -2.79 0.06 16.39
C LEU A 26 -1.85 -0.28 15.23
N GLY A 27 -2.35 -0.39 14.00
CA GLY A 27 -1.53 -0.75 12.85
C GLY A 27 -1.94 -0.01 11.57
N TRP A 28 -1.35 -0.44 10.47
CA TRP A 28 -1.51 0.14 9.14
C TRP A 28 -2.01 -0.90 8.15
N GLU A 29 -3.13 -0.64 7.50
CA GLU A 29 -3.53 -1.38 6.31
C GLU A 29 -2.70 -0.90 5.11
N VAL A 30 -2.34 -1.83 4.22
CA VAL A 30 -1.52 -1.55 3.04
C VAL A 30 -2.28 -1.90 1.76
N GLU A 31 -2.31 -0.96 0.82
CA GLU A 31 -2.87 -1.13 -0.51
C GLU A 31 -1.80 -0.78 -1.54
N VAL A 32 -1.65 -1.61 -2.58
CA VAL A 32 -0.76 -1.38 -3.71
C VAL A 32 -1.60 -1.19 -4.95
N ARG A 33 -1.44 -0.03 -5.60
CA ARG A 33 -2.04 0.27 -6.91
C ARG A 33 -0.97 0.15 -7.97
N PHE A 34 -1.27 -0.51 -9.07
CA PHE A 34 -0.39 -0.53 -10.24
C PHE A 34 -1.02 0.33 -11.32
N ASP A 35 -0.20 1.15 -12.00
CA ASP A 35 -0.67 2.12 -13.00
C ASP A 35 -1.44 1.45 -14.17
N GLY A 36 -1.20 0.16 -14.42
CA GLY A 36 -1.87 -0.63 -15.46
C GLY A 36 -2.86 -1.69 -14.95
N ALA A 37 -3.06 -1.84 -13.63
CA ALA A 37 -3.97 -2.84 -13.08
C ALA A 37 -5.31 -2.23 -12.69
N ILE A 38 -6.40 -2.95 -12.99
CA ILE A 38 -7.76 -2.53 -12.64
C ILE A 38 -8.03 -2.75 -11.15
N GLU A 39 -7.35 -3.71 -10.52
CA GLU A 39 -7.59 -4.07 -9.11
C GLU A 39 -6.35 -3.78 -8.23
N PRO A 40 -6.50 -3.00 -7.15
CA PRO A 40 -5.45 -2.84 -6.16
C PRO A 40 -5.23 -4.14 -5.39
N LYS A 41 -3.97 -4.41 -5.01
CA LYS A 41 -3.63 -5.53 -4.13
C LYS A 41 -3.55 -5.03 -2.69
N ARG A 42 -4.22 -5.73 -1.78
CA ARG A 42 -4.22 -5.42 -0.35
C ARG A 42 -3.65 -6.60 0.40
N ASP A 43 -2.91 -6.32 1.46
CA ASP A 43 -2.57 -7.33 2.45
C ASP A 43 -3.28 -7.01 3.77
N SER A 44 -3.90 -8.03 4.35
CA SER A 44 -4.65 -7.90 5.60
C SER A 44 -3.74 -7.87 6.83
N LYS A 45 -2.42 -8.08 6.69
CA LYS A 45 -1.48 -7.90 7.80
C LYS A 45 -1.33 -6.42 8.06
N SER A 46 -1.87 -6.00 9.19
CA SER A 46 -1.62 -4.68 9.75
C SER A 46 -0.12 -4.52 9.99
N ALA A 47 0.52 -3.58 9.31
CA ALA A 47 1.90 -3.20 9.61
C ALA A 47 1.93 -2.40 10.91
N ALA A 48 2.93 -2.60 11.77
CA ALA A 48 3.01 -1.92 13.07
C ALA A 48 3.29 -0.43 12.91
N ASP A 49 4.02 -0.05 11.86
CA ASP A 49 4.38 1.34 11.57
C ASP A 49 4.46 1.63 10.06
N ARG A 50 4.64 2.91 9.74
CA ARG A 50 4.70 3.43 8.36
C ARG A 50 5.84 2.80 7.54
N THR A 51 6.97 2.49 8.16
CA THR A 51 8.14 1.89 7.48
C THR A 51 7.84 0.45 7.12
N GLU A 52 7.25 -0.29 8.06
CA GLU A 52 6.78 -1.65 7.80
C GLU A 52 5.70 -1.67 6.72
N ALA A 53 4.77 -0.71 6.73
CA ALA A 53 3.72 -0.58 5.71
C ALA A 53 4.31 -0.38 4.30
N ILE A 54 5.33 0.46 4.16
CA ILE A 54 6.05 0.63 2.88
C ILE A 54 6.71 -0.68 2.46
N LYS A 55 7.38 -1.37 3.39
CA LYS A 55 8.07 -2.62 3.10
C LYS A 55 7.09 -3.71 2.63
N VAL A 56 5.99 -3.88 3.34
CA VAL A 56 4.92 -4.82 2.97
C VAL A 56 4.36 -4.47 1.60
N GLY A 57 4.09 -3.18 1.33
CA GLY A 57 3.62 -2.73 0.02
C GLY A 57 4.60 -3.03 -1.11
N GLN A 58 5.90 -2.84 -0.89
CA GLN A 58 6.93 -3.21 -1.85
C GLN A 58 7.00 -4.72 -2.06
N GLU A 59 6.86 -5.53 -1.01
CA GLU A 59 6.85 -7.00 -1.11
C GLU A 59 5.64 -7.50 -1.92
N ILE A 60 4.44 -6.92 -1.70
CA ILE A 60 3.24 -7.20 -2.50
C ILE A 60 3.47 -6.81 -3.96
N ALA A 61 4.06 -5.62 -4.19
CA ALA A 61 4.38 -5.14 -5.53
C ALA A 61 5.31 -6.12 -6.27
N LEU A 62 6.38 -6.54 -5.59
CA LEU A 62 7.39 -7.47 -6.10
C LEU A 62 6.86 -8.88 -6.33
N ALA A 63 5.90 -9.35 -5.54
CA ALA A 63 5.29 -10.67 -5.72
C ALA A 63 4.25 -10.71 -6.86
N THR A 64 3.78 -9.55 -7.30
CA THR A 64 2.76 -9.43 -8.36
C THR A 64 3.36 -9.14 -9.74
N LEU A 65 4.52 -8.48 -9.79
CA LEU A 65 5.30 -8.19 -11.00
C LEU A 65 6.05 -9.44 -11.50
#